data_AF-A0A7X7ZLD0-F1
#
_entry.id   AF-A0A7X7ZLD0-F1
#
_cell.length_a   1.000
_cell.length_b   1.000
_cell.length_c   1.000
_cell.angle_alpha   90.00
_cell.angle_beta   90.00
_cell.angle_gamma   90.00
#
_symmetry.space_group_name_H-M   'P 1'
#
loop_
_entity.id
_entity.type
_entity.pdbx_description
1 polymer ?
#
loop_
_entity_poly.entity_id
_entity_poly.type
_entity_poly.pdbx_seq_one_letter_code
_entity_poly.pdbx_strand_id
1 'polypeptide(L)'
;MVDFELIKQLREETGFSLGECKKALEEGKTVEKAKEILKEWGKDLAAKKEDRQTGQGKVASYIHANGKIGVLIELRCETDFVANSADFKSLSHELCLQVAAMG
;
A
#
# COMPACT_ATOMS: atom_id res chain seq x y z
N MET A 1 13.74 11.78 -23.76
CA MET A 1 14.28 11.72 -22.39
C MET A 1 13.18 12.19 -21.47
N VAL A 2 12.76 11.36 -20.51
CA VAL A 2 11.71 11.76 -19.54
C VAL A 2 12.32 12.72 -18.54
N ASP A 3 11.59 13.79 -18.21
CA ASP A 3 12.00 14.78 -17.23
C ASP A 3 12.14 14.14 -15.84
N PHE A 4 13.26 14.42 -15.18
CA PHE A 4 13.58 13.89 -13.86
C PHE A 4 12.63 14.39 -12.77
N GLU A 5 12.15 15.63 -12.88
CA GLU A 5 11.21 16.17 -11.89
C GLU A 5 9.86 15.45 -11.95
N LEU A 6 9.39 15.07 -13.15
CA LEU A 6 8.20 14.24 -13.30
C LEU A 6 8.37 12.84 -12.71
N ILE A 7 9.57 12.25 -12.83
CA ILE A 7 9.87 10.94 -12.25
C ILE A 7 9.83 11.02 -10.71
N LYS A 8 10.42 12.07 -10.12
CA LYS A 8 10.38 12.31 -8.68
C LYS A 8 8.96 12.51 -8.17
N GLN A 9 8.20 13.40 -8.82
CA GLN A 9 6.81 13.66 -8.46
C GLN A 9 6.01 12.36 -8.46
N LEU A 10 6.11 11.57 -9.54
CA LEU A 10 5.37 10.32 -9.65
C LEU A 10 5.78 9.31 -8.57
N ARG A 11 7.07 9.25 -8.21
CA ARG A 11 7.56 8.41 -7.11
C ARG A 11 7.00 8.87 -5.76
N GLU A 12 6.99 10.16 -5.48
CA GLU A 12 6.47 10.70 -4.22
C GLU A 12 4.98 10.39 -4.05
N GLU A 13 4.21 10.47 -5.14
CA GLU A 13 2.77 10.20 -5.11
C GLU A 13 2.42 8.70 -5.08
N THR A 14 3.26 7.83 -5.65
CA THR A 14 2.90 6.40 -5.85
C THR A 14 3.73 5.42 -5.03
N GLY A 15 4.91 5.83 -4.54
CA GLY A 15 5.84 4.98 -3.81
C GLY A 15 6.63 3.97 -4.66
N PHE A 16 6.44 3.96 -5.98
CA PHE A 16 7.20 3.08 -6.89
C PHE A 16 8.67 3.51 -7.02
N SER A 17 9.52 2.59 -7.49
CA SER A 17 10.93 2.91 -7.73
C SER A 17 11.10 3.93 -8.85
N LEU A 18 12.23 4.65 -8.87
CA LEU A 18 12.53 5.64 -9.94
C LEU A 18 12.54 4.98 -11.33
N GLY A 19 12.99 3.72 -11.41
CA GLY A 19 13.01 2.96 -12.66
C GLY A 19 11.62 2.63 -13.17
N GLU A 20 10.73 2.20 -12.28
CA GLU A 20 9.32 1.92 -12.62
C GLU A 20 8.59 3.21 -13.02
N CYS A 21 8.75 4.29 -12.25
CA CYS A 21 8.17 5.59 -12.60
C CYS A 21 8.65 6.08 -13.96
N LYS A 22 9.96 5.98 -14.25
CA LYS A 22 10.52 6.34 -15.55
C LYS A 22 9.90 5.51 -16.67
N LYS A 23 9.85 4.19 -16.51
CA LYS A 23 9.29 3.28 -17.52
C LYS A 23 7.81 3.55 -17.77
N ALA A 24 7.04 3.77 -16.71
CA ALA A 24 5.62 4.12 -16.82
C ALA A 24 5.41 5.46 -17.53
N LEU A 25 6.28 6.45 -17.30
CA LEU A 25 6.25 7.73 -18.03
C LEU A 25 6.66 7.59 -19.50
N GLU A 26 7.61 6.70 -19.82
CA GLU A 26 7.99 6.40 -21.20
C GLU A 26 6.84 5.73 -21.98
N GLU A 27 6.12 4.81 -21.34
CA GLU A 27 4.97 4.10 -21.95
C GLU A 27 3.71 4.98 -22.01
N GLY A 28 3.38 5.64 -20.89
CA GLY A 28 2.15 6.42 -20.74
C GLY A 28 2.19 7.80 -21.40
N LYS A 29 3.38 8.39 -21.59
CA LYS A 29 3.65 9.73 -22.15
C LYS A 29 3.05 10.91 -21.37
N THR A 30 2.10 10.68 -20.47
CA THR A 30 1.54 11.66 -19.53
C THR A 30 1.57 11.09 -18.11
N VAL A 31 1.52 11.98 -17.10
CA VAL A 31 1.54 11.58 -15.68
C VAL A 31 0.31 10.74 -15.34
N GLU A 32 -0.86 11.10 -15.86
CA GLU A 32 -2.12 10.40 -15.61
C GLU A 32 -2.07 8.97 -16.13
N LYS A 33 -1.62 8.79 -17.38
CA LYS A 33 -1.46 7.46 -17.97
C LYS A 33 -0.38 6.65 -17.27
N ALA A 34 0.71 7.29 -16.84
CA ALA A 34 1.75 6.62 -16.06
C ALA A 34 1.20 6.10 -14.72
N LYS A 35 0.34 6.86 -14.04
CA LYS A 35 -0.34 6.40 -12.81
C LYS A 35 -1.23 5.19 -13.06
N GLU A 36 -2.00 5.19 -14.15
CA GLU A 36 -2.83 4.03 -14.53
C GLU A 36 -1.97 2.79 -14.80
N ILE A 37 -0.86 2.95 -15.53
CA ILE A 37 0.10 1.87 -15.78
C ILE A 37 0.69 1.33 -14.48
N LEU A 38 1.17 2.22 -13.59
CA LEU A 38 1.71 1.82 -12.28
C LEU A 38 0.67 1.11 -11.41
N LYS A 39 -0.59 1.54 -11.49
CA LYS A 39 -1.69 0.88 -10.77
C LYS A 39 -1.90 -0.56 -11.26
N GLU A 40 -1.89 -0.80 -12.57
CA GLU A 40 -1.99 -2.15 -13.11
C GLU A 40 -0.75 -2.99 -12.76
N TRP A 41 0.46 -2.43 -12.87
CA TRP A 41 1.68 -3.12 -12.44
C TRP A 41 1.68 -3.45 -10.95
N GLY A 42 1.12 -2.58 -10.12
CA GLY A 42 0.95 -2.83 -8.68
C GLY A 42 0.10 -4.07 -8.40
N LYS A 43 -0.97 -4.28 -9.17
CA LYS A 43 -1.79 -5.50 -9.08
C LYS A 43 -1.00 -6.74 -9.47
N ASP A 44 -0.27 -6.68 -10.58
CA ASP A 44 0.56 -7.80 -11.04
C ASP A 44 1.68 -8.14 -10.04
N LEU A 45 2.31 -7.11 -9.46
CA LEU A 45 3.33 -7.28 -8.42
C LEU A 45 2.74 -7.89 -7.15
N ALA A 46 1.53 -7.52 -6.76
CA ALA A 46 0.83 -8.12 -5.64
C ALA A 46 0.50 -9.60 -5.92
N ALA A 47 -0.04 -9.91 -7.10
CA ALA A 47 -0.35 -11.28 -7.52
C ALA A 47 0.90 -12.17 -7.51
N LYS A 48 2.04 -11.67 -8.00
CA LYS A 48 3.33 -12.40 -7.95
C LYS A 48 3.85 -12.69 -6.54
N LYS A 49 3.30 -12.05 -5.51
CA LYS A 49 3.69 -12.20 -4.11
C LYS A 49 2.70 -13.04 -3.30
N GLU A 50 1.62 -13.51 -3.90
CA GLU A 50 0.55 -14.24 -3.21
C GLU A 50 1.05 -15.50 -2.49
N ASP A 51 1.95 -16.27 -3.13
CA ASP A 51 2.49 -17.50 -2.56
C ASP A 51 3.60 -17.28 -1.50
N ARG A 52 3.96 -16.02 -1.21
CA ARG A 52 5.01 -15.72 -0.23
C ARG A 52 4.51 -15.96 1.18
N GLN A 53 5.35 -16.59 2.00
CA GLN A 53 5.02 -16.80 3.40
C GLN A 53 5.08 -15.49 4.18
N THR A 54 3.96 -15.13 4.81
CA THR A 54 3.85 -13.97 5.71
C THR A 54 3.84 -14.44 7.16
N GLY A 55 5.01 -14.80 7.68
CA GLY A 55 5.17 -15.32 9.05
C GLY A 55 5.14 -14.26 10.15
N GLN A 56 5.26 -12.98 9.79
CA GLN A 56 5.24 -11.84 10.71
C GLN A 56 3.95 -11.02 10.52
N GLY A 57 3.74 -10.02 11.37
CA GLY A 57 2.56 -9.17 11.28
C GLY A 57 2.27 -8.38 12.53
N LYS A 58 1.07 -7.81 12.58
CA LYS A 58 0.57 -7.05 13.71
C LYS A 58 -0.89 -7.36 13.97
N VAL A 59 -1.22 -7.56 15.25
CA VAL A 59 -2.61 -7.54 15.73
C VAL A 59 -2.96 -6.09 16.08
N ALA A 60 -4.03 -5.58 15.47
CA ALA A 60 -4.58 -4.25 15.75
C ALA A 60 -6.01 -4.37 16.27
N SER A 61 -6.38 -3.47 17.17
CA SER A 61 -7.70 -3.45 17.79
C SER A 61 -8.30 -2.05 17.80
N TYR A 62 -9.62 -1.96 17.69
CA TYR A 62 -10.36 -0.72 17.82
C TYR A 62 -11.66 -0.96 18.57
N ILE A 63 -11.98 -0.09 19.52
CA ILE A 63 -13.29 -0.05 20.17
C ILE A 63 -13.96 1.24 19.74
N HIS A 64 -15.14 1.13 19.14
CA HIS A 64 -15.90 2.30 18.74
C HIS A 64 -16.34 3.09 19.96
N ALA A 65 -16.48 4.41 19.82
CA ALA A 65 -16.62 5.35 20.94
C ALA A 65 -17.79 5.03 21.90
N ASN A 66 -18.84 4.36 21.43
CA ASN A 66 -19.98 3.95 22.24
C ASN A 66 -19.77 2.62 23.01
N GLY A 67 -18.61 1.97 22.86
CA GLY A 67 -18.25 0.71 23.51
C GLY A 67 -19.02 -0.53 23.01
N LYS A 68 -19.89 -0.39 22.01
CA LYS A 68 -20.75 -1.48 21.52
C LYS A 68 -20.11 -2.31 20.41
N ILE A 69 -19.16 -1.73 19.69
CA ILE A 69 -18.46 -2.38 18.57
C ILE A 69 -16.98 -2.47 18.93
N GLY A 70 -16.45 -3.68 18.90
CA GLY A 70 -15.03 -3.96 19.03
C GLY A 70 -14.53 -4.74 17.83
N VAL A 71 -13.39 -4.32 17.28
CA VAL A 71 -12.74 -4.95 16.14
C VAL A 71 -11.35 -5.38 16.55
N LEU A 72 -10.96 -6.58 16.11
CA LEU A 72 -9.62 -7.12 16.19
C LEU A 72 -9.25 -7.65 14.82
N ILE A 73 -8.10 -7.25 14.28
CA ILE A 73 -7.57 -7.77 13.02
C ILE A 73 -6.14 -8.26 13.21
N GLU A 74 -5.78 -9.31 12.47
CA GLU A 74 -4.39 -9.72 12.24
C GLU A 74 -4.01 -9.31 10.81
N LEU A 75 -3.06 -8.39 10.68
CA LEU A 75 -2.47 -8.02 9.40
C LEU A 75 -1.07 -8.62 9.30
N ARG A 76 -0.85 -9.50 8.31
CA ARG A 76 0.39 -10.27 8.15
C ARG A 76 1.32 -9.65 7.11
N CYS A 77 2.62 -9.85 7.28
CA CYS A 77 3.67 -9.45 6.37
C CYS A 77 4.88 -10.40 6.44
N GLU A 78 5.86 -10.21 5.55
CA GLU A 78 7.04 -11.09 5.48
C GLU A 78 8.02 -10.87 6.66
N THR A 79 8.22 -9.61 7.07
CA THR A 79 9.24 -9.24 8.08
C THR A 79 8.68 -8.40 9.22
N ASP A 80 9.37 -8.44 10.36
CA ASP A 80 9.07 -7.65 11.55
C ASP A 80 9.36 -6.15 11.35
N PHE A 81 10.36 -5.80 10.54
CA PHE A 81 10.63 -4.41 10.16
C PHE A 81 9.41 -3.75 9.49
N VAL A 82 8.74 -4.47 8.59
CA VAL A 82 7.50 -3.98 7.95
C VAL A 82 6.38 -3.86 8.99
N ALA A 83 6.16 -4.89 9.82
CA ALA A 83 5.14 -4.87 10.87
C ALA A 83 5.28 -3.70 11.85
N ASN A 84 6.51 -3.22 12.06
CA ASN A 84 6.83 -2.13 12.98
C ASN A 84 6.90 -0.74 12.33
N SER A 85 6.80 -0.65 11.00
CA SER A 85 6.78 0.63 10.28
C SER A 85 5.55 1.47 10.66
N ALA A 86 5.65 2.80 10.49
CA ALA A 86 4.54 3.71 10.75
C ALA A 86 3.36 3.42 9.83
N ASP A 87 3.62 3.23 8.53
CA ASP A 87 2.59 3.01 7.51
C ASP A 87 1.80 1.71 7.77
N PHE A 88 2.48 0.62 8.15
CA PHE A 88 1.79 -0.64 8.46
C PHE A 88 0.92 -0.53 9.72
N LYS A 89 1.38 0.22 10.73
CA LYS A 89 0.60 0.49 11.94
C LYS A 89 -0.65 1.31 11.61
N SER A 90 -0.50 2.38 10.83
CA SER A 90 -1.61 3.21 10.36
C SER A 90 -2.62 2.39 9.56
N LEU A 91 -2.17 1.62 8.56
CA LEU A 91 -3.02 0.76 7.75
C LEU A 91 -3.80 -0.25 8.60
N SER A 92 -3.12 -0.93 9.54
CA SER A 92 -3.80 -1.89 10.42
C SER A 92 -4.88 -1.23 11.30
N HIS A 93 -4.67 0.01 11.72
CA HIS A 93 -5.68 0.76 12.47
C HIS A 93 -6.85 1.20 11.58
N GLU A 94 -6.56 1.73 10.39
CA GLU A 94 -7.57 2.16 9.42
C GLU A 94 -8.47 1.00 8.97
N LEU A 95 -7.90 -0.20 8.79
CA LEU A 95 -8.66 -1.41 8.51
C LEU A 95 -9.63 -1.74 9.66
N CYS A 96 -9.20 -1.58 10.93
CA CYS A 96 -10.12 -1.75 12.05
C CYS A 96 -11.28 -0.74 12.02
N LEU A 97 -11.00 0.53 11.68
CA LEU A 97 -12.03 1.56 11.56
C LEU A 97 -13.02 1.22 10.44
N GLN A 98 -12.53 0.78 9.29
CA GLN A 98 -13.36 0.39 8.15
C GLN A 98 -14.26 -0.79 8.48
N VAL A 99 -13.74 -1.83 9.14
CA VAL A 99 -14.55 -2.97 9.59
C VAL A 99 -15.63 -2.53 10.58
N ALA A 100 -15.30 -1.64 11.53
CA ALA A 100 -16.28 -1.12 12.47
C ALA A 100 -17.38 -0.29 11.79
N ALA A 101 -17.05 0.44 10.72
CA ALA A 101 -18.01 1.27 9.97
C ALA A 101 -18.93 0.45 9.06
N MET A 102 -18.53 -0.77 8.70
CA MET A 102 -19.34 -1.69 7.87
C MET A 102 -20.29 -2.57 8.70
N GLY A 103 -20.14 -2.57 10.04
CA GLY A 103 -20.95 -3.39 10.97
C GLY A 103 -22.10 -2.65 11.64
#